data_AF-A0A4R8L9Y1-F1
#
_entry.id   AF-A0A4R8L9Y1-F1
#
_cell.length_a   1.000
_cell.length_b   1.000
_cell.length_c   1.000
_cell.angle_alpha   90.00
_cell.angle_beta   90.00
_cell.angle_gamma   90.00
#
_symmetry.space_group_name_H-M   'P 1'
#
loop_
_entity.id
_entity.type
_entity.pdbx_description
1 polymer ?
#
loop_
_entity_poly.entity_id
_entity_poly.type
_entity_poly.pdbx_seq_one_letter_code
_entity_poly.pdbx_strand_id
1 'polypeptide(L)'
;MTTIENIRDKLEQIERGLFEHSIHPMSSTELLRLRQDALDLKENFLNSSFMSANTIEELEDIRFRVLEVEVGAHIFASEAMYQSTEEPMRRLNDLYQTTAI
;
A
#
# COMPACT_ATOMS: atom_id res chain seq x y z
N MET A 1 -18.37 7.56 6.16
CA MET A 1 -17.78 7.96 4.87
C MET A 1 -16.30 8.14 5.12
N THR A 2 -15.43 7.40 4.43
CA THR A 2 -13.99 7.51 4.62
C THR A 2 -13.49 8.81 3.98
N THR A 3 -12.84 9.67 4.75
CA THR A 3 -12.24 10.92 4.26
C THR A 3 -10.85 10.68 3.71
N ILE A 4 -10.35 11.60 2.89
CA ILE A 4 -8.98 11.52 2.36
C ILE A 4 -7.93 11.60 3.49
N GLU A 5 -8.24 12.32 4.57
CA GLU A 5 -7.42 12.41 5.78
C GLU A 5 -7.30 11.05 6.48
N ASN A 6 -8.40 10.31 6.64
CA ASN A 6 -8.36 8.97 7.22
C ASN A 6 -7.54 7.99 6.36
N ILE A 7 -7.58 8.15 5.03
CA ILE A 7 -6.76 7.36 4.11
C ILE A 7 -5.28 7.66 4.33
N ARG A 8 -4.91 8.94 4.47
CA ARG A 8 -3.51 9.35 4.74
C ARG A 8 -2.98 8.79 6.05
N ASP A 9 -3.74 8.96 7.14
CA ASP A 9 -3.33 8.45 8.45
C ASP A 9 -3.09 6.94 8.41
N LYS A 10 -3.98 6.21 7.72
CA LYS A 10 -3.85 4.75 7.59
C LYS A 10 -2.70 4.36 6.66
N LEU A 11 -2.48 5.10 5.57
CA LEU A 11 -1.37 4.93 4.66
C LEU A 11 -0.03 5.08 5.38
N GLU A 12 0.16 6.16 6.14
CA GLU A 12 1.39 6.41 6.90
C GLU A 12 1.68 5.30 7.93
N GLN A 13 0.64 4.77 8.58
CA GLN A 13 0.79 3.63 9.50
C GLN A 13 1.29 2.37 8.79
N ILE A 14 0.78 2.10 7.59
CA ILE A 14 1.17 0.91 6.81
C ILE A 14 2.59 1.10 6.25
N GLU A 15 2.91 2.27 5.69
CA GLU A 15 4.26 2.60 5.22
C GLU A 15 5.29 2.43 6.34
N ARG A 16 4.97 2.93 7.53
CA ARG A 16 5.80 2.74 8.70
C ARG A 16 5.98 1.26 9.05
N GLY A 17 4.90 0.46 8.98
CA GLY A 17 4.98 -0.98 9.22
C GLY A 17 5.88 -1.70 8.21
N LEU A 18 5.79 -1.36 6.92
CA LEU A 18 6.65 -1.90 5.88
C LEU A 18 8.11 -1.51 6.09
N PHE A 19 8.36 -0.25 6.45
CA PHE A 19 9.70 0.23 6.77
C PHE A 19 10.29 -0.47 7.99
N GLU A 20 9.52 -0.61 9.07
CA GLU A 20 9.95 -1.33 10.27
C GLU A 20 10.31 -2.78 9.95
N HIS A 21 9.53 -3.47 9.10
CA HIS A 21 9.84 -4.82 8.64
C HIS A 21 11.19 -4.93 7.94
N SER A 22 11.53 -3.94 7.10
CA SER A 22 12.80 -3.90 6.35
C SER A 22 14.04 -3.82 7.24
N ILE A 23 13.88 -3.28 8.46
CA ILE A 23 14.96 -3.15 9.45
C ILE A 23 14.91 -4.32 10.45
N HIS A 24 13.70 -4.68 10.90
CA HIS A 24 13.44 -5.70 11.89
C HIS A 24 12.37 -6.65 11.38
N PRO A 25 12.72 -7.92 11.09
CA PRO A 25 11.75 -8.90 10.61
C PRO A 25 10.56 -9.03 11.57
N MET A 26 9.38 -8.79 11.03
CA MET A 26 8.10 -9.00 11.70
C MET A 26 7.69 -10.46 11.59
N SER A 27 6.80 -10.90 12.47
CA SER A 27 6.22 -12.24 12.36
C SER A 27 5.34 -12.38 11.11
N SER A 28 5.15 -13.61 10.63
CA SER A 28 4.26 -13.89 9.50
C SER A 28 2.82 -13.43 9.77
N THR A 29 2.33 -13.57 11.00
CA THR A 29 1.00 -13.11 11.41
C THR A 29 0.86 -11.59 11.28
N GLU A 30 1.89 -10.83 11.69
CA GLU A 30 1.90 -9.37 11.55
C GLU A 30 1.93 -8.95 10.08
N LEU A 31 2.72 -9.64 9.25
CA LEU A 31 2.76 -9.39 7.81
C LEU A 31 1.43 -9.68 7.10
N LEU A 32 0.74 -10.76 7.49
CA LEU A 32 -0.59 -11.06 6.97
C LEU A 32 -1.62 -10.00 7.35
N ARG A 33 -1.55 -9.50 8.59
CA ARG A 33 -2.39 -8.39 9.03
C ARG A 33 -2.06 -7.11 8.26
N LEU A 34 -0.78 -6.80 8.08
CA LEU A 34 -0.33 -5.64 7.32
C LEU A 34 -0.81 -5.69 5.86
N ARG A 35 -0.76 -6.87 5.24
CA ARG A 35 -1.31 -7.12 3.90
C ARG A 35 -2.83 -6.89 3.86
N GLN A 36 -3.57 -7.37 4.84
CA GLN A 36 -5.02 -7.14 4.90
C GLN A 36 -5.33 -5.65 5.09
N ASP A 37 -4.63 -4.97 6.00
CA ASP A 37 -4.78 -3.53 6.24
C ASP A 37 -4.51 -2.72 4.97
N ALA A 38 -3.50 -3.10 4.17
CA ALA A 38 -3.19 -2.45 2.90
C ALA A 38 -4.24 -2.71 1.80
N LEU A 39 -4.79 -3.94 1.74
CA LEU A 39 -5.91 -4.26 0.86
C LEU A 39 -7.14 -3.43 1.22
N ASP A 40 -7.48 -3.36 2.51
CA ASP A 40 -8.61 -2.60 3.00
C ASP A 40 -8.42 -1.11 2.73
N LEU A 41 -7.21 -0.58 2.88
CA LEU A 41 -6.89 0.81 2.52
C LEU A 41 -7.13 1.07 1.03
N LYS A 42 -6.69 0.18 0.14
CA LYS A 42 -6.91 0.30 -1.31
C LYS A 42 -8.39 0.31 -1.65
N GLU A 43 -9.17 -0.61 -1.09
CA GLU A 43 -10.61 -0.65 -1.29
C GLU A 43 -11.30 0.61 -0.72
N ASN A 44 -10.88 1.08 0.45
CA ASN A 44 -11.38 2.31 1.04
C ASN A 44 -11.07 3.53 0.18
N PHE A 45 -9.88 3.61 -0.43
CA PHE A 45 -9.51 4.67 -1.35
C PHE A 45 -10.42 4.68 -2.60
N LEU A 46 -10.62 3.52 -3.22
CA LEU A 46 -11.49 3.38 -4.40
C LEU A 46 -12.95 3.74 -4.13
N ASN A 47 -13.42 3.50 -2.91
CA ASN A 47 -14.79 3.80 -2.48
C ASN A 47 -14.94 5.17 -1.78
N SER A 48 -13.87 5.96 -1.68
CA SER A 48 -13.89 7.25 -0.99
C SER A 48 -14.49 8.36 -1.85
N SER A 49 -15.02 9.39 -1.17
CA SER A 49 -15.41 10.63 -1.85
C SER A 49 -14.20 11.54 -1.97
N PHE A 50 -13.76 11.79 -3.21
CA PHE A 50 -12.62 12.68 -3.50
C PHE A 50 -12.94 14.17 -3.34
N MET A 51 -14.13 14.53 -2.85
CA MET A 51 -14.56 15.93 -2.67
C MET A 51 -13.72 16.72 -1.66
N SER A 52 -12.91 16.02 -0.85
CA SER A 52 -12.01 16.62 0.13
C SER A 52 -10.56 16.77 -0.36
N ALA A 53 -10.23 16.30 -1.56
CA ALA A 53 -8.92 16.54 -2.15
C ALA A 53 -8.86 17.92 -2.80
N ASN A 54 -7.74 18.61 -2.64
CA ASN A 54 -7.54 19.96 -3.13
C ASN A 54 -7.15 19.96 -4.62
N THR A 55 -6.45 18.92 -5.06
CA THR A 55 -5.90 18.81 -6.42
C THR A 55 -5.94 17.37 -6.95
N ILE A 56 -5.83 17.21 -8.28
CA ILE A 56 -5.74 15.88 -8.91
C ILE A 56 -4.37 15.27 -8.62
N GLU A 57 -3.33 16.09 -8.57
CA GLU A 57 -1.95 15.70 -8.25
C GLU A 57 -1.86 15.10 -6.84
N GLU A 58 -2.58 15.66 -5.88
CA GLU A 58 -2.70 15.12 -4.52
C GLU A 58 -3.38 13.74 -4.52
N LEU A 59 -4.42 13.56 -5.33
CA LEU A 59 -5.11 12.27 -5.45
C LEU A 59 -4.23 11.23 -6.14
N GLU A 60 -3.43 11.64 -7.13
CA GLU A 60 -2.47 10.81 -7.82
C GLU A 60 -1.38 10.31 -6.88
N ASP A 61 -0.79 11.21 -6.07
CA ASP A 61 0.22 10.85 -5.06
C ASP A 61 -0.33 9.82 -4.07
N ILE A 62 -1.54 10.06 -3.54
CA ILE A 62 -2.17 9.13 -2.60
C ILE A 62 -2.47 7.80 -3.30
N ARG A 63 -3.00 7.81 -4.53
CA ARG A 63 -3.26 6.58 -5.30
C ARG A 63 -1.99 5.78 -5.47
N PHE A 64 -0.91 6.43 -5.88
CA PHE A 64 0.37 5.79 -6.12
C PHE A 64 0.87 5.10 -4.85
N ARG A 65 0.94 5.84 -3.74
CA ARG A 65 1.40 5.31 -2.45
C ARG A 65 0.52 4.18 -1.93
N VAL A 66 -0.81 4.29 -2.06
CA VAL A 66 -1.76 3.22 -1.70
C VAL A 66 -1.49 1.92 -2.49
N LEU A 67 -1.22 2.03 -3.79
CA LEU A 67 -0.89 0.86 -4.62
C LEU A 67 0.49 0.30 -4.27
N GLU A 68 1.47 1.17 -4.02
CA GLU A 68 2.82 0.79 -3.62
C GLU A 68 2.81 -0.02 -2.33
N VAL A 69 2.10 0.47 -1.29
CA VAL A 69 2.02 -0.26 -0.01
C VAL A 69 1.22 -1.55 -0.11
N GLU A 70 0.17 -1.62 -0.95
CA GLU A 70 -0.57 -2.86 -1.18
C GLU A 70 0.32 -3.93 -1.77
N VAL A 71 1.06 -3.59 -2.82
CA VAL A 71 1.96 -4.53 -3.49
C VAL A 71 3.15 -4.88 -2.58
N GLY A 72 3.73 -3.91 -1.87
CA GLY A 72 4.82 -4.15 -0.92
C GLY A 72 4.42 -5.09 0.22
N ALA A 73 3.26 -4.85 0.84
CA ALA A 73 2.74 -5.74 1.88
C ALA A 73 2.41 -7.14 1.34
N HIS A 74 1.93 -7.22 0.09
CA HIS A 74 1.71 -8.50 -0.57
C HIS A 74 3.02 -9.28 -0.75
N ILE A 75 4.09 -8.62 -1.21
CA ILE A 75 5.41 -9.22 -1.38
C ILE A 75 5.89 -9.81 -0.06
N PHE A 76 5.97 -9.02 1.01
CA PHE A 76 6.49 -9.50 2.30
C PHE A 76 5.67 -10.64 2.88
N ALA A 77 4.34 -10.57 2.79
CA ALA A 77 3.48 -11.66 3.24
C ALA A 77 3.71 -12.94 2.41
N SER A 78 3.85 -12.84 1.09
CA SER A 78 4.14 -13.97 0.22
C SER A 78 5.52 -14.59 0.53
N GLU A 79 6.55 -13.78 0.77
CA GLU A 79 7.87 -14.27 1.18
C GLU A 79 7.82 -15.01 2.51
N ALA A 80 7.13 -14.46 3.51
CA ALA A 80 6.94 -15.11 4.80
C ALA A 80 6.16 -16.43 4.71
N MET A 81 5.36 -16.60 3.66
CA MET A 81 4.63 -17.84 3.36
C MET A 81 5.38 -18.78 2.40
N TYR A 82 6.63 -18.45 2.01
CA TYR A 82 7.41 -19.19 1.00
C TYR A 82 6.68 -19.32 -0.36
N GLN A 83 5.93 -18.29 -0.74
CA GLN A 83 5.23 -18.19 -2.01
C GLN A 83 6.03 -17.34 -3.02
N SER A 84 5.74 -17.52 -4.31
CA SER A 84 6.37 -16.71 -5.36
C SER A 84 5.96 -15.24 -5.25
N THR A 85 6.94 -14.35 -5.41
CA THR A 85 6.76 -12.89 -5.47
C THR A 85 6.93 -12.32 -6.87
N GLU A 86 7.10 -13.16 -7.90
CA GLU A 86 7.40 -12.70 -9.26
C GLU A 86 6.32 -11.77 -9.83
N GLU A 87 5.05 -12.14 -9.67
CA GLU A 87 3.93 -11.33 -10.15
C GLU A 87 3.77 -10.01 -9.37
N PRO A 88 3.79 -10.02 -8.02
CA PRO A 88 3.79 -8.78 -7.26
C PRO A 88 4.97 -7.86 -7.58
N MET A 89 6.17 -8.40 -7.76
CA MET A 89 7.37 -7.64 -8.13
C MET A 89 7.23 -7.02 -9.53
N ARG A 90 6.61 -7.73 -10.48
CA ARG A 90 6.31 -7.18 -11.81
C ARG A 90 5.33 -6.01 -11.70
N ARG A 91 4.24 -6.18 -10.94
CA ARG A 91 3.25 -5.11 -10.69
C ARG A 91 3.89 -3.87 -10.06
N LEU A 92 4.81 -4.05 -9.12
CA LEU A 92 5.53 -2.96 -8.50
C LEU A 92 6.41 -2.21 -9.52
N ASN A 93 7.11 -2.95 -10.37
CA ASN A 93 7.91 -2.35 -11.45
C ASN A 93 7.04 -1.58 -12.45
N ASP A 94 5.89 -2.14 -12.85
CA ASP A 94 4.94 -1.47 -13.75
C ASP A 94 4.45 -0.15 -13.13
N LEU A 95 4.13 -0.14 -11.83
CA LEU A 95 3.71 1.05 -11.10
C LEU A 95 4.78 2.16 -11.14
N TYR A 96 6.05 1.82 -10.90
CA TYR A 96 7.15 2.80 -11.00
C TYR A 96 7.40 3.29 -12.43
N GLN A 97 7.17 2.45 -13.44
CA GLN A 97 7.35 2.85 -14.84
C GLN A 97 6.24 3.80 -15.33
N THR A 98 5.02 3.68 -14.79
CA THR A 98 3.92 4.59 -15.15
C THR A 98 4.08 6.01 -14.62
N THR A 99 4.95 6.23 -13.64
CA THR A 99 5.21 7.54 -13.00
C THR A 99 6.54 8.17 -13.41
N ALA A 100 7.38 7.44 -14.15
CA ALA A 100 8.60 7.96 -14.74
C ALA A 100 8.28 8.82 -15.98
N ILE A 101 7.97 10.10 -15.76
CA ILE A 101 7.88 11.14 -16.80
C ILE A 101 9.00 12.15 -16.60
#